data_AF-A0A085MVH0-F1
#
_entry.id   AF-A0A085MVH0-F1
#
_cell.length_a   1.000
_cell.length_b   1.000
_cell.length_c   1.000
_cell.angle_alpha   90.00
_cell.angle_beta   90.00
_cell.angle_gamma   90.00
#
_symmetry.space_group_name_H-M   'P 1'
#
loop_
_entity.id
_entity.type
_entity.pdbx_description
1 polymer ?
#
loop_
_entity_poly.entity_id
_entity_poly.type
_entity_poly.pdbx_seq_one_letter_code
_entity_poly.pdbx_strand_id
1 'polypeptide(L)'
;MSLKGLTIPRWLGFSSKLVKAQLHVFADASEKAFGAASYVRLCFDNDKVTSSLMLAKSRIAPRRSLTIPRLELQAAVGSFGSSSSVIAAR
;
A
#
# COMPACT_ATOMS: atom_id res chain seq x y z
N MET A 1 2.35 -19.54 6.43
CA MET A 1 3.75 -19.09 6.21
C MET A 1 3.90 -17.70 6.83
N SER A 2 4.69 -17.55 7.89
CA SER A 2 4.98 -16.25 8.51
C SER A 2 6.33 -15.75 7.98
N LEU A 3 6.35 -14.57 7.36
CA LEU A 3 7.57 -13.91 6.88
C LEU A 3 8.39 -13.46 8.09
N LYS A 4 9.34 -14.30 8.53
CA LYS A 4 10.29 -13.96 9.59
C LYS A 4 11.28 -12.92 9.04
N GLY A 5 11.40 -11.76 9.69
CA GLY A 5 12.42 -10.74 9.38
C GLY A 5 11.95 -9.53 8.55
N LEU A 6 10.65 -9.43 8.22
CA LEU A 6 10.13 -8.23 7.56
C LEU A 6 9.86 -7.12 8.59
N THR A 7 10.77 -6.16 8.69
CA THR A 7 10.60 -4.94 9.50
C THR A 7 10.07 -3.82 8.62
N ILE A 8 8.82 -3.40 8.85
CA ILE A 8 8.24 -2.22 8.18
C ILE A 8 8.55 -0.99 9.04
N PRO A 9 9.31 0.00 8.53
CA PRO A 9 9.56 1.21 9.29
C PRO A 9 8.25 1.98 9.51
N ARG A 10 7.95 2.34 10.76
CA ARG A 10 6.78 3.18 11.10
C ARG A 10 6.94 4.63 10.67
N TRP A 11 8.17 5.12 10.59
CA TRP A 11 8.45 6.48 10.14
C TRP A 11 8.82 6.47 8.66
N LEU A 12 8.14 7.31 7.89
CA LEU A 12 8.26 7.34 6.43
C LEU A 12 9.31 8.35 5.94
N GLY A 13 9.91 9.13 6.84
CA GLY A 13 10.95 10.10 6.50
C GLY A 13 10.43 11.49 6.15
N PHE A 14 9.21 11.85 6.56
CA PHE A 14 8.70 13.22 6.37
C PHE A 14 9.59 14.23 7.10
N SER A 15 10.09 15.23 6.37
CA SER A 15 10.99 16.25 6.86
C SER A 15 10.76 17.57 6.12
N SER A 16 11.23 18.68 6.67
CA SER A 16 11.16 20.01 6.05
C SER A 16 11.85 20.10 4.68
N LYS A 17 12.76 19.16 4.40
CA LYS A 17 13.49 19.03 3.12
C LYS A 17 12.71 18.30 2.03
N LEU A 18 11.49 17.85 2.31
CA LEU A 18 10.67 17.12 1.36
C LEU A 18 10.14 18.07 0.28
N VAL A 19 10.51 17.82 -0.97
CA VAL A 19 10.06 18.61 -2.14
C VAL A 19 8.80 18.01 -2.74
N LYS A 20 8.70 16.67 -2.78
CA LYS A 20 7.56 15.99 -3.40
C LYS A 20 7.26 14.66 -2.72
N ALA A 21 6.00 14.45 -2.38
CA ALA A 21 5.48 13.15 -2.00
C ALA A 21 4.57 12.60 -3.10
N GLN A 22 4.68 11.30 -3.37
CA GLN A 22 3.79 10.58 -4.28
C GLN A 22 3.32 9.30 -3.62
N LEU A 23 2.02 9.03 -3.69
CA LEU A 23 1.45 7.76 -3.28
C LEU A 23 1.26 6.88 -4.52
N HIS A 24 1.90 5.73 -4.53
CA HIS A 24 1.79 4.72 -5.59
C HIS A 24 1.02 3.54 -5.05
N VAL A 25 -0.02 3.12 -5.76
CA VAL A 25 -0.88 2.00 -5.36
C VAL A 25 -0.85 0.96 -6.46
N PHE A 26 -0.56 -0.26 -6.06
CA PHE A 26 -0.60 -1.42 -6.92
C PHE A 26 -1.71 -2.33 -6.42
N ALA A 27 -2.59 -2.74 -7.31
CA ALA A 27 -3.64 -3.69 -7.04
C ALA A 27 -3.44 -4.89 -7.96
N ASP A 28 -3.67 -6.08 -7.43
CA ASP A 28 -3.63 -7.33 -8.17
C ASP A 28 -4.81 -8.21 -7.75
N ALA A 29 -5.38 -8.93 -8.70
CA ALA A 29 -6.49 -9.82 -8.45
C ALA A 29 -6.43 -11.09 -9.30
N SER A 30 -6.87 -12.17 -8.69
CA SER A 30 -7.09 -13.47 -9.30
C SER A 30 -8.47 -13.98 -8.91
N GLU A 31 -8.91 -15.06 -9.56
CA GLU A 31 -10.15 -15.75 -9.22
C GLU A 31 -10.19 -16.26 -7.76
N LYS A 32 -9.03 -16.42 -7.11
CA LYS A 32 -8.93 -16.95 -5.74
C LYS A 32 -8.78 -15.85 -4.69
N ALA A 33 -8.11 -14.76 -5.02
CA ALA A 33 -7.78 -13.70 -4.06
C ALA A 33 -7.47 -12.39 -4.79
N PHE A 34 -7.66 -11.28 -4.08
CA PHE A 34 -7.31 -9.94 -4.53
C PHE A 34 -6.61 -9.17 -3.41
N GLY A 35 -5.76 -8.21 -3.78
CA GLY A 35 -5.03 -7.42 -2.82
C GLY A 35 -4.46 -6.15 -3.42
N ALA A 36 -4.08 -5.22 -2.54
CA ALA A 36 -3.44 -3.98 -2.93
C ALA A 36 -2.31 -3.63 -1.96
N ALA A 37 -1.26 -3.02 -2.49
CA ALA A 37 -0.13 -2.48 -1.76
C ALA A 37 0.10 -1.03 -2.17
N SER A 38 0.32 -0.16 -1.18
CA SER A 38 0.59 1.25 -1.38
C SER A 38 1.97 1.62 -0.84
N TYR A 39 2.69 2.40 -1.63
CA TYR A 39 4.03 2.90 -1.34
C TYR A 39 4.01 4.42 -1.37
N VAL A 40 4.65 5.05 -0.40
CA VAL A 40 4.97 6.47 -0.50
C VAL A 40 6.36 6.61 -1.09
N ARG A 41 6.50 7.48 -2.09
CA ARG A 41 7.76 7.92 -2.67
C ARG A 41 7.98 9.37 -2.26
N LEU A 42 9.04 9.61 -1.51
CA LEU A 42 9.47 10.91 -1.05
C LEU A 42 10.68 11.36 -1.86
N CYS A 43 10.64 12.57 -2.39
CA CYS A 43 11.76 13.23 -3.07
C CYS A 43 12.16 14.44 -2.22
N PHE A 44 13.42 14.47 -1.81
CA PHE A 44 13.99 15.56 -1.01
C PHE A 44 14.74 16.58 -1.87
N ASP A 45 15.06 17.72 -1.28
CA ASP A 45 15.80 18.83 -1.88
C ASP A 45 17.18 18.46 -2.41
N ASN A 46 17.82 17.47 -1.79
CA ASN A 46 19.12 16.94 -2.14
C ASN A 46 19.06 15.82 -3.20
N ASP A 47 17.99 15.77 -3.98
CA ASP A 47 17.69 14.73 -4.99
C ASP A 47 17.60 13.30 -4.44
N LYS A 48 17.61 13.13 -3.10
CA LYS A 48 17.41 11.82 -2.49
C LYS A 48 15.97 11.38 -2.68
N VAL A 49 15.79 10.14 -3.11
CA VAL A 49 14.48 9.51 -3.24
C VAL A 49 14.40 8.33 -2.28
N THR A 50 13.37 8.30 -1.44
CA THR A 50 13.06 7.14 -0.59
C THR A 50 11.67 6.63 -0.91
N SER A 51 11.52 5.30 -0.93
CA SER A 51 10.22 4.65 -1.07
C SER A 51 9.96 3.75 0.13
N SER A 52 8.77 3.81 0.71
CA SER A 52 8.40 2.98 1.86
C SER A 52 6.98 2.45 1.71
N LEU A 53 6.80 1.17 2.06
CA LEU A 53 5.49 0.52 2.07
C LEU A 53 4.63 1.15 3.18
N MET A 54 3.51 1.75 2.80
CA MET A 54 2.55 2.32 3.76
C MET A 54 1.51 1.29 4.18
N LEU A 55 0.88 0.62 3.22
CA LEU A 55 -0.18 -0.35 3.49
C LEU A 55 -0.10 -1.50 2.51
N ALA A 56 -0.34 -2.72 3.00
CA ALA A 56 -0.66 -3.87 2.16
C ALA A 56 -1.88 -4.58 2.73
N LYS A 57 -2.86 -4.91 1.88
CA LYS A 57 -4.08 -5.61 2.28
C LYS A 57 -4.45 -6.64 1.22
N SER A 58 -4.76 -7.85 1.66
CA SER A 58 -5.25 -8.93 0.80
C SER A 58 -6.55 -9.52 1.35
N ARG A 59 -7.37 -10.05 0.45
CA ARG A 59 -8.66 -10.66 0.72
C ARG A 59 -8.87 -11.86 -0.21
N ILE A 60 -9.56 -12.88 0.29
CA ILE A 60 -9.99 -14.03 -0.51
C ILE A 60 -11.14 -13.57 -1.42
N ALA A 61 -11.11 -13.99 -2.69
CA ALA A 61 -12.15 -13.61 -3.65
C ALA A 61 -13.50 -14.23 -3.24
N PRO A 62 -14.62 -13.50 -3.38
CA PRO A 62 -15.94 -14.03 -3.06
C PRO A 62 -16.26 -15.23 -3.95
N ARG A 63 -16.97 -16.23 -3.41
CA ARG A 63 -17.40 -17.42 -4.18
C ARG A 63 -18.40 -17.09 -5.30
N ARG A 64 -19.01 -15.88 -5.28
CA ARG A 64 -19.80 -15.37 -6.40
C ARG A 64 -18.82 -14.80 -7.43
N SER A 65 -18.92 -15.28 -8.67
CA SER A 65 -18.06 -14.87 -9.78
C SER A 65 -18.18 -13.36 -10.05
N LEU A 66 -17.29 -12.59 -9.43
CA LEU A 66 -17.00 -11.22 -9.85
C LEU A 66 -15.90 -11.30 -10.90
N THR A 67 -16.01 -10.46 -11.93
CA THR A 67 -14.98 -10.35 -12.96
C THR A 67 -13.67 -9.83 -12.35
N ILE A 68 -12.52 -10.26 -12.86
CA ILE A 68 -11.19 -9.82 -12.40
C ILE A 68 -11.07 -8.29 -12.27
N PRO A 69 -11.53 -7.47 -13.25
CA PRO A 69 -11.47 -6.00 -13.11
C PRO A 69 -12.26 -5.43 -11.91
N ARG A 70 -13.34 -6.10 -11.48
CA ARG A 70 -14.11 -5.69 -10.29
C ARG A 70 -13.37 -6.04 -9.01
N LEU A 71 -12.66 -7.17 -8.99
CA LEU A 71 -11.84 -7.57 -7.86
C LEU A 71 -10.63 -6.64 -7.69
N GLU A 72 -9.97 -6.24 -8.79
CA GLU A 72 -8.91 -5.22 -8.79
C GLU A 72 -9.41 -3.89 -8.23
N LEU A 73 -10.59 -3.43 -8.69
CA LEU A 73 -11.21 -2.21 -8.19
C LEU A 73 -11.54 -2.31 -6.69
N GLN A 74 -12.10 -3.44 -6.23
CA GLN A 74 -12.36 -3.67 -4.81
C GLN A 74 -11.08 -3.74 -3.99
N ALA A 75 -10.00 -4.28 -4.53
CA ALA A 75 -8.68 -4.29 -3.89
C ALA A 75 -8.18 -2.86 -3.66
N ALA A 76 -8.20 -2.05 -4.71
CA ALA A 76 -7.78 -0.65 -4.68
C ALA A 76 -8.63 0.14 -3.68
N VAL A 77 -9.96 0.14 -3.85
CA VAL A 77 -10.87 0.92 -2.99
C VAL A 77 -10.86 0.44 -1.53
N GLY A 78 -10.85 -0.89 -1.32
CA GLY A 78 -10.87 -1.49 0.02
C GLY A 78 -9.59 -1.27 0.82
N SER A 79 -8.46 -1.01 0.14
CA SER A 79 -7.22 -0.59 0.79
C SER A 79 -7.33 0.81 1.38
N PHE A 80 -8.08 1.72 0.75
CA PHE A 80 -8.27 3.08 1.24
C PHE A 80 -9.41 3.23 2.25
N GLY A 81 -10.52 2.50 2.08
CA GLY A 81 -11.74 2.69 2.88
C GLY A 81 -11.71 2.05 4.29
N SER A 82 -10.80 1.12 4.57
CA SER A 82 -10.63 0.53 5.91
C SER A 82 -9.35 1.05 6.56
N SER A 83 -9.33 2.34 6.88
CA SER A 83 -8.22 2.99 7.60
C SER A 83 -8.18 2.55 9.07
N SER A 84 -7.88 1.28 9.34
CA SER A 84 -7.39 0.87 10.66
C SER A 84 -5.87 1.04 10.66
N SER A 85 -5.43 2.24 11.04
CA SER A 85 -4.11 2.52 11.61
C SER A 85 -2.89 2.21 10.72
N VAL A 86 -2.70 2.96 9.63
CA VAL A 86 -1.34 3.12 9.07
C VAL A 86 -0.67 4.29 9.77
N ILE A 87 0.15 3.90 10.74
CA ILE A 87 0.85 4.72 11.70
C ILE A 87 1.97 5.47 10.97
N ALA A 88 1.77 6.76 10.69
CA ALA A 88 2.85 7.72 10.60
C ALA A 88 2.94 8.43 11.97
N ALA A 89 3.43 7.73 13.00
CA ALA A 89 3.57 8.31 14.33
C ALA A 89 5.01 8.73 14.60
N ARG A 90 5.15 10.06 14.69
CA ARG A 90 6.23 10.91 15.21
C ARG A 90 7.54 10.90 14.42
#